data_AF-A0A413W3Y6-F1
#
_entry.id   AF-A0A413W3Y6-F1
#
_cell.length_a   1.000
_cell.length_b   1.000
_cell.length_c   1.000
_cell.angle_alpha   90.00
_cell.angle_beta   90.00
_cell.angle_gamma   90.00
#
_symmetry.space_group_name_H-M   'P 1'
#
loop_
_entity.id
_entity.type
_entity.pdbx_description
1 polymer ?
#
loop_
_entity_poly.entity_id
_entity_poly.type
_entity_poly.pdbx_seq_one_letter_code
_entity_poly.pdbx_strand_id
1 'polypeptide(L)'
;MSNILQNIFIDYYEHILYELHPRQTEIENISKMIHCGDPSYGGAFFACPDCGELKFVPFRCKSRFCPSCGNMYNQKHSFHMSCKLVNCVHRHCVFTIPEELRIYFLNDRSLLNCLFHSVRDV
;
A
#
# COMPACT_ATOMS: atom_id res chain seq x y z
N MET A 1 3.40 -18.32 11.37
CA MET A 1 4.45 -17.59 12.12
C MET A 1 4.37 -16.14 11.67
N SER A 2 3.94 -15.24 12.55
CA SER A 2 3.75 -13.82 12.25
C SER A 2 5.10 -13.12 12.11
N ASN A 3 5.21 -12.18 11.15
CA ASN A 3 6.42 -11.38 11.00
C ASN A 3 6.48 -10.25 12.05
N ILE A 4 7.65 -9.62 12.20
CA ILE A 4 7.88 -8.56 13.20
C ILE A 4 6.89 -7.39 13.10
N LEU A 5 6.48 -7.01 11.88
CA LEU A 5 5.52 -5.92 11.68
C LEU A 5 4.09 -6.33 12.03
N GLN A 6 3.71 -7.58 11.76
CA GLN A 6 2.44 -8.13 12.23
C GLN A 6 2.38 -8.09 13.75
N ASN A 7 3.47 -8.49 14.42
CA ASN A 7 3.55 -8.43 15.89
C ASN A 7 3.41 -6.99 16.39
N ILE A 8 4.15 -6.03 15.83
CA ILE A 8 4.01 -4.61 16.22
C ILE A 8 2.56 -4.12 16.08
N PHE A 9 1.88 -4.42 14.96
CA PHE A 9 0.49 -4.00 14.80
C PHE A 9 -0.48 -4.70 15.75
N ILE A 10 -0.21 -5.96 16.12
CA ILE A 10 -1.01 -6.70 17.10
C ILE A 10 -0.78 -6.12 18.50
N ASP A 11 0.48 -5.97 18.91
CA ASP A 11 0.88 -5.55 20.25
C ASP A 11 0.38 -4.13 20.58
N TYR A 12 0.30 -3.26 19.58
CA TYR A 12 -0.13 -1.86 19.74
C TYR A 12 -1.52 -1.58 19.15
N TYR A 13 -2.31 -2.60 18.81
CA TYR A 13 -3.57 -2.40 18.09
C TYR A 13 -4.55 -1.47 18.83
N GLU A 14 -4.70 -1.66 20.14
CA GLU A 14 -5.60 -0.86 20.97
C GLU A 14 -5.14 0.59 21.08
N HIS A 15 -3.86 0.83 21.35
CA HIS A 15 -3.29 2.18 21.39
C HIS A 15 -3.47 2.89 20.04
N ILE A 16 -3.23 2.19 18.94
CA ILE A 16 -3.45 2.75 17.60
C ILE A 16 -4.92 3.14 17.44
N LEU A 17 -5.87 2.27 17.79
CA LEU A 17 -7.29 2.53 17.59
C LEU A 17 -7.84 3.66 18.48
N TYR A 18 -7.48 3.64 19.76
CA TYR A 18 -8.10 4.48 20.79
C TYR A 18 -7.31 5.73 21.16
N GLU A 19 -6.02 5.83 20.83
CA GLU A 19 -5.23 7.03 21.15
C GLU A 19 -4.85 7.82 19.90
N LEU A 20 -4.52 7.13 18.81
CA LEU A 20 -4.10 7.79 17.56
C LEU A 20 -5.28 8.12 16.61
N HIS A 21 -6.46 7.57 16.89
CA HIS A 21 -7.69 7.77 16.11
C HIS A 21 -7.48 7.73 14.58
N PRO A 22 -6.92 6.63 14.05
CA PRO A 22 -6.63 6.48 12.64
C PRO A 22 -7.91 6.52 11.81
N ARG A 23 -7.78 6.93 10.56
CA ARG A 23 -8.89 6.91 9.60
C ARG A 23 -9.26 5.46 9.29
N GLN A 24 -10.49 5.27 8.82
CA GLN A 24 -11.00 3.96 8.42
C GLN A 24 -10.07 3.24 7.43
N THR A 25 -9.55 3.97 6.44
CA THR A 25 -8.60 3.42 5.46
C THR A 25 -7.29 2.92 6.09
N GLU A 26 -6.83 3.55 7.16
CA GLU A 26 -5.61 3.14 7.88
C GLU A 26 -5.89 1.87 8.68
N ILE A 27 -7.02 1.83 9.40
CA ILE A 27 -7.48 0.64 10.14
C ILE A 27 -7.62 -0.56 9.19
N GLU A 28 -8.23 -0.38 8.02
CA GLU A 28 -8.36 -1.44 7.01
C GLU A 28 -7.01 -1.97 6.53
N ASN A 29 -6.02 -1.09 6.31
CA ASN A 29 -4.69 -1.51 5.88
C ASN A 29 -3.92 -2.22 7.00
N ILE A 30 -4.11 -1.83 8.27
CA ILE A 30 -3.56 -2.49 9.45
C ILE A 30 -4.16 -3.89 9.60
N SER A 31 -5.49 -4.00 9.59
CA SER A 31 -6.19 -5.29 9.69
C SER A 31 -5.77 -6.26 8.58
N LYS A 32 -5.72 -5.79 7.32
CA LYS A 32 -5.18 -6.57 6.20
C LYS A 32 -3.73 -7.01 6.43
N MET A 33 -2.89 -6.14 7.00
CA MET A 33 -1.49 -6.48 7.29
C MET A 33 -1.37 -7.55 8.38
N ILE A 34 -2.13 -7.44 9.46
CA ILE A 34 -2.17 -8.41 10.56
C ILE A 34 -2.46 -9.82 10.02
N HIS A 35 -3.46 -9.97 9.14
CA HIS A 35 -3.85 -11.26 8.55
C HIS A 35 -3.11 -11.63 7.26
N CYS A 36 -2.02 -10.94 6.92
CA CYS A 36 -1.33 -11.18 5.66
C CYS A 36 -0.70 -12.58 5.60
N GLY A 37 -1.12 -13.38 4.61
CA GLY A 37 -0.59 -14.73 4.40
C GLY A 37 -1.17 -15.78 5.34
N ASP A 38 -2.28 -15.47 6.03
CA ASP A 38 -3.05 -16.44 6.80
C ASP A 38 -3.72 -17.45 5.85
N PRO A 39 -3.37 -18.76 5.94
CA PRO A 39 -3.93 -19.81 5.09
C PRO A 39 -5.46 -19.96 5.16
N SER A 40 -6.11 -19.50 6.24
CA SER A 40 -7.57 -19.57 6.38
C SER A 40 -8.32 -18.71 5.37
N TYR A 41 -7.67 -17.69 4.80
CA TYR A 41 -8.19 -16.86 3.70
C TYR A 41 -7.93 -17.47 2.32
N GLY A 42 -7.44 -18.71 2.27
CA GLY A 42 -7.15 -19.44 1.04
C GLY A 42 -5.75 -19.20 0.49
N GLY A 43 -5.49 -19.85 -0.64
CA GLY A 43 -4.21 -19.80 -1.34
C GLY A 43 -4.25 -20.58 -2.65
N ALA A 44 -3.10 -20.71 -3.28
CA ALA A 44 -2.94 -21.48 -4.50
C ALA A 44 -1.94 -22.62 -4.28
N PHE A 45 -2.23 -23.78 -4.88
CA PHE A 45 -1.28 -24.86 -5.02
C PHE A 45 -0.55 -24.74 -6.35
N PHE A 46 0.77 -24.83 -6.29
CA PHE A 46 1.64 -24.90 -7.46
C PHE A 46 2.23 -26.30 -7.53
N ALA A 47 2.15 -26.93 -8.70
CA ALA A 47 2.74 -28.23 -8.96
C ALA A 47 3.91 -28.06 -9.94
N CYS A 48 5.06 -28.63 -9.61
CA CYS A 48 6.16 -28.72 -10.55
C CYS A 48 5.89 -29.87 -11.54
N PRO A 49 5.82 -29.62 -12.87
CA PRO A 49 5.56 -30.69 -13.83
C PRO A 49 6.72 -31.68 -13.95
N ASP A 50 7.94 -31.28 -13.60
CA ASP A 50 9.14 -32.11 -13.77
C ASP A 50 9.39 -33.07 -12.60
N CYS A 51 9.17 -32.61 -11.37
CA CYS A 51 9.43 -33.42 -10.16
C CYS A 51 8.17 -33.76 -9.33
N GLY A 52 7.00 -33.22 -9.69
CA GLY A 52 5.74 -33.46 -8.98
C GLY A 52 5.60 -32.74 -7.63
N GLU A 53 6.59 -31.95 -7.21
CA GLU A 53 6.56 -31.23 -5.93
C GLU A 53 5.37 -30.25 -5.87
N LEU A 54 4.62 -30.30 -4.78
CA LEU A 54 3.48 -29.43 -4.53
C LEU A 54 3.82 -28.35 -3.51
N LYS A 55 3.62 -27.09 -3.87
CA LYS A 55 3.81 -25.94 -2.99
C LYS A 55 2.50 -25.19 -2.79
N PHE A 56 2.02 -25.16 -1.56
CA PHE A 56 0.93 -24.26 -1.17
C PHE A 56 1.46 -22.85 -0.90
N VAL A 57 0.79 -21.84 -1.45
CA VAL A 57 1.13 -20.43 -1.23
C VAL A 57 -0.13 -19.67 -0.80
N PRO A 58 -0.19 -19.18 0.45
CA PRO A 58 -1.30 -18.36 0.94
C PRO A 58 -1.44 -17.05 0.18
N PHE A 59 -2.67 -16.55 0.05
CA PHE A 59 -2.90 -15.24 -0.54
C PHE A 59 -2.32 -14.11 0.32
N ARG A 60 -1.84 -13.06 -0.36
CA ARG A 60 -1.26 -11.88 0.30
C ARG A 60 -2.30 -10.77 0.37
N CYS A 61 -2.21 -9.95 1.41
CA CYS A 61 -3.26 -8.99 1.77
C CYS A 61 -3.39 -7.77 0.83
N LYS A 62 -2.37 -7.52 -0.01
CA LYS A 62 -2.29 -6.35 -0.91
C LYS A 62 -2.40 -4.99 -0.19
N SER A 63 -2.17 -4.97 1.13
CA SER A 63 -2.12 -3.74 1.93
C SER A 63 -0.91 -2.90 1.57
N ARG A 64 -1.05 -1.57 1.63
CA ARG A 64 0.05 -0.62 1.47
C ARG A 64 1.05 -0.67 2.61
N PHE A 65 0.64 -1.15 3.79
CA PHE A 65 1.48 -1.27 4.97
C PHE A 65 2.28 -2.58 5.00
N CYS A 66 1.97 -3.53 4.12
CA CYS A 66 2.71 -4.78 4.01
C CYS A 66 3.94 -4.59 3.10
N PRO A 67 5.19 -4.70 3.61
CA PRO A 67 6.37 -4.48 2.77
C PRO A 67 6.49 -5.49 1.63
N SER A 68 6.09 -6.75 1.85
CA SER A 68 6.11 -7.75 0.79
C SER A 68 5.14 -7.40 -0.35
N CYS A 69 3.94 -6.92 -0.02
CA CYS A 69 2.96 -6.50 -1.01
C CYS A 69 3.38 -5.19 -1.68
N GLY A 70 3.82 -4.21 -0.89
CA GLY A 70 4.29 -2.91 -1.36
C GLY A 70 5.51 -3.03 -2.28
N ASN A 71 6.47 -3.90 -1.96
CA ASN A 71 7.63 -4.13 -2.82
C ASN A 71 7.24 -4.70 -4.20
N MET A 72 6.38 -5.73 -4.21
CA MET A 72 5.88 -6.30 -5.46
C MET A 72 5.05 -5.27 -6.26
N TYR A 73 4.21 -4.48 -5.58
CA TYR A 73 3.45 -3.40 -6.21
C TYR A 73 4.38 -2.36 -6.84
N ASN A 74 5.39 -1.90 -6.10
CA ASN A 74 6.37 -0.92 -6.58
C ASN A 74 7.13 -1.43 -7.80
N GLN A 75 7.60 -2.68 -7.80
CA GLN A 75 8.27 -3.27 -8.95
C GLN A 75 7.36 -3.29 -10.19
N LYS A 76 6.12 -3.75 -10.05
CA LYS A 76 5.14 -3.77 -11.14
C LYS A 76 4.79 -2.36 -11.62
N HIS A 77 4.68 -1.40 -10.71
CA HIS A 77 4.39 -0.02 -11.05
C HIS A 77 5.56 0.61 -11.81
N SER A 78 6.79 0.43 -11.34
CA SER A 78 8.01 0.92 -12.01
C SER A 78 8.15 0.35 -13.41
N PHE A 79 7.91 -0.96 -13.59
CA PHE A 79 7.92 -1.59 -14.91
C PHE A 79 6.84 -0.99 -15.83
N HIS A 80 5.60 -0.86 -15.36
CA HIS A 80 4.55 -0.24 -16.17
C HIS A 80 4.85 1.21 -16.53
N MET A 81 5.47 1.97 -15.61
CA MET A 81 5.87 3.34 -15.88
C MET A 81 6.98 3.37 -16.94
N SER A 82 7.98 2.50 -16.85
CA SER A 82 9.06 2.46 -17.86
C SER A 82 8.54 2.13 -19.26
N CYS A 83 7.47 1.35 -19.39
CA CYS A 83 6.81 1.10 -20.67
C CYS A 83 6.07 2.32 -21.25
N LYS A 84 5.76 3.34 -20.44
CA LYS A 84 5.04 4.55 -20.85
C LYS A 84 5.95 5.75 -21.06
N LEU A 85 7.17 5.71 -20.53
CA LEU A 85 8.11 6.83 -20.61
C LEU A 85 8.67 6.96 -22.02
N VAL A 86 8.59 8.17 -22.56
CA VAL A 86 9.27 8.55 -23.81
C VAL A 86 10.77 8.75 -23.51
N ASN A 87 11.63 8.40 -24.46
CA ASN A 87 13.07 8.61 -24.37
C ASN A 87 13.42 10.11 -24.54
N CYS A 88 13.21 10.88 -23.47
CA CYS A 88 13.50 12.31 -23.41
C CYS A 88 13.91 12.72 -21.99
N VAL A 89 14.33 13.98 -21.81
CA VAL A 89 14.61 14.52 -20.47
C VAL A 89 13.29 14.80 -19.75
N HIS A 90 13.10 14.12 -18.63
CA HIS A 90 11.91 14.28 -17.78
C HIS A 90 12.14 15.35 -16.72
N ARG A 91 11.11 16.15 -16.40
CA ARG A 91 11.10 17.08 -15.26
C ARG A 91 10.05 16.63 -14.25
N HIS A 92 10.46 16.44 -13.00
CA HIS A 92 9.55 16.12 -11.91
C HIS A 92 9.07 17.42 -11.26
N CYS A 93 7.79 17.71 -11.37
CA CYS A 93 7.15 18.85 -10.71
C CYS A 93 6.42 18.35 -9.46
N VAL A 94 6.70 18.96 -8.31
CA VAL A 94 6.03 18.67 -7.04
C VAL A 94 5.27 19.91 -6.56
N PHE A 95 4.04 19.71 -6.10
CA PHE A 95 3.24 20.77 -5.48
C PHE A 95 3.43 20.70 -3.97
N THR A 96 4.12 21.70 -3.42
CA THR A 96 4.25 21.85 -1.97
C THR A 96 3.13 22.74 -1.47
N ILE A 97 2.33 22.22 -0.54
CA ILE A 97 1.27 23.00 0.12
C ILE A 97 1.94 23.92 1.17
N PRO A 98 1.73 25.25 1.09
CA PRO A 98 2.18 26.20 2.11
C PRO A 98 1.73 25.78 3.51
N GLU A 99 2.56 26.04 4.52
CA GLU A 99 2.36 25.55 5.89
C GLU A 99 1.00 25.97 6.47
N GLU A 100 0.64 27.22 6.23
CA GLU A 100 -0.60 27.86 6.66
C GLU A 100 -1.83 27.15 6.09
N LEU A 101 -1.69 26.54 4.91
CA LEU A 101 -2.78 25.85 4.24
C LEU A 101 -2.92 24.39 4.68
N ARG A 102 -1.89 23.77 5.26
CA ARG A 102 -1.88 22.33 5.56
C ARG A 102 -3.03 21.89 6.46
N ILE A 103 -3.43 22.72 7.43
CA ILE A 103 -4.54 22.40 8.36
C ILE A 103 -5.88 22.27 7.62
N TYR A 104 -6.12 23.09 6.60
CA TYR A 104 -7.33 23.02 5.79
C TYR A 104 -7.38 21.71 4.98
N PHE A 105 -6.27 21.32 4.38
CA PHE A 105 -6.15 20.04 3.66
C PHE A 105 -6.19 18.82 4.59
N LEU A 106 -5.77 18.97 5.85
CA LEU A 106 -5.88 17.92 6.86
C LEU A 106 -7.35 17.71 7.25
N ASN A 107 -8.08 18.80 7.49
CA ASN A 107 -9.51 18.77 7.85
C ASN A 107 -10.39 18.34 6.68
N ASP A 108 -10.08 18.78 5.46
CA ASP A 108 -10.78 18.42 4.24
C ASP A 108 -9.80 17.98 3.14
N ARG A 109 -9.62 16.66 3.00
CA ARG A 109 -8.76 16.08 1.96
C ARG A 109 -9.35 16.18 0.56
N SER A 110 -10.64 16.52 0.40
CA SER A 110 -11.24 16.70 -0.93
C SER A 110 -10.61 17.87 -1.68
N LEU A 111 -10.06 18.84 -0.95
CA LEU A 111 -9.29 19.97 -1.50
C LEU A 111 -8.06 19.52 -2.31
N LEU A 112 -7.50 18.33 -2.01
CA LEU A 112 -6.40 17.76 -2.82
C LEU A 112 -6.82 17.54 -4.28
N ASN A 113 -8.12 17.33 -4.55
CA ASN A 113 -8.62 17.19 -5.91
C ASN A 113 -8.40 18.45 -6.73
N CYS A 114 -8.47 19.65 -6.13
CA CYS A 114 -8.18 20.91 -6.81
C CYS A 114 -6.75 20.93 -7.36
N LEU A 115 -5.78 20.41 -6.61
CA LEU A 115 -4.39 20.29 -7.05
C LEU A 115 -4.23 19.25 -8.18
N PHE A 116 -4.99 18.16 -8.16
CA PHE A 116 -4.96 17.17 -9.24
C PHE A 116 -5.66 17.67 -10.51
N HIS A 117 -6.69 18.50 -10.38
CA HIS A 117 -7.37 19.12 -11.51
C HIS A 117 -6.47 20.11 -12.23
N SER A 118 -5.74 20.97 -11.49
CA SER A 118 -4.86 21.97 -12.11
C SER A 118 -3.73 21.36 -12.95
N VAL A 119 -3.36 20.10 -12.71
CA VAL A 119 -2.34 19.37 -13.48
C VAL A 119 -2.95 18.62 -14.67
N ARG A 120 -4.26 18.33 -14.64
CA ARG A 120 -4.95 17.55 -15.67
C ARG A 120 -5.37 18.40 -16.88
N ASP A 121 -5.50 19.71 -16.69
CA ASP A 121 -5.90 20.68 -17.72
C ASP A 121 -4.72 21.19 -18.58
N VAL A 122 -3.60 20.47 -18.62
CA VAL A 122 -2.42 20.75 -19.45
C VAL A 122 -2.13 19.60 -20.40
#